data_AF-A0A951CZ02-F1
#
_entry.id   AF-A0A951CZ02-F1
#
_cell.length_a   1.000
_cell.length_b   1.000
_cell.length_c   1.000
_cell.angle_alpha   90.00
_cell.angle_beta   90.00
_cell.angle_gamma   90.00
#
_symmetry.space_group_name_H-M   'P 1'
#
loop_
_entity.id
_entity.type
_entity.pdbx_description
1 polymer ?
#
loop_
_entity_poly.entity_id
_entity_poly.type
_entity_poly.pdbx_seq_one_letter_code
_entity_poly.pdbx_strand_id
1 'polypeptide(L)'
;MRLPLRSKPTRSAPPSGGAPGSVPATGSPGAAPTESQIIDLERRRDTLKARVAELQWDLGGLVYEMAIRDRIRVDVLVQRAALLQDADSELSEIERILRLEHTATAGVCPSCGAPHSTGASFCWQCGQPILQQVPSDSIFS
;
A
#
# COMPACT_ATOMS: atom_id res chain seq x y z
N MET A 1 -2.46 -43.87 -40.81
CA MET A 1 -1.39 -43.49 -41.76
C MET A 1 -1.42 -41.98 -41.94
N ARG A 2 -0.30 -41.30 -41.63
CA ARG A 2 0.07 -39.90 -41.92
C ARG A 2 -0.66 -38.76 -41.19
N LEU A 3 -0.02 -38.30 -40.09
CA LEU A 3 -0.07 -36.93 -39.56
C LEU A 3 0.54 -35.93 -40.57
N PRO A 4 0.01 -34.69 -40.72
CA PRO A 4 0.72 -33.63 -41.42
C PRO A 4 1.90 -33.10 -40.60
N LEU A 5 3.01 -32.89 -41.30
CA LEU A 5 4.33 -32.55 -40.79
C LEU A 5 4.40 -31.08 -40.31
N ARG A 6 5.04 -30.94 -39.14
CA ARG A 6 5.41 -29.71 -38.46
C ARG A 6 6.55 -29.02 -39.22
N SER A 7 6.35 -27.80 -39.70
CA SER A 7 7.42 -26.94 -40.23
C SER A 7 8.21 -26.27 -39.10
N LYS A 8 9.54 -26.34 -39.15
CA LYS A 8 10.50 -25.68 -38.26
C LYS A 8 11.34 -24.65 -39.05
N PRO A 9 12.03 -23.71 -38.39
CA PRO A 9 12.03 -22.30 -38.74
C PRO A 9 13.27 -21.87 -39.54
N THR A 10 13.14 -20.82 -40.36
CA THR A 10 14.26 -20.11 -40.96
C THR A 10 14.86 -19.12 -39.95
N ARG A 11 16.14 -19.32 -39.61
CA ARG A 11 16.95 -18.37 -38.82
C ARG A 11 17.39 -17.21 -39.72
N SER A 12 17.07 -15.99 -39.33
CA SER A 12 17.74 -14.77 -39.79
C SER A 12 18.64 -14.24 -38.66
N ALA A 13 19.89 -13.95 -39.01
CA ALA A 13 20.92 -13.37 -38.13
C ALA A 13 20.76 -11.84 -38.02
N PRO A 14 21.33 -11.20 -36.98
CA PRO A 14 20.95 -9.85 -36.54
C PRO A 14 21.78 -8.74 -37.20
N PRO A 15 21.25 -7.51 -37.35
CA PRO A 15 22.10 -6.34 -37.51
C PRO A 15 22.63 -5.87 -36.14
N SER A 16 23.95 -5.74 -36.08
CA SER A 16 24.75 -5.11 -35.02
C SER A 16 24.61 -3.58 -35.03
N GLY A 17 24.54 -2.98 -33.84
CA GLY A 17 24.88 -1.57 -33.63
C GLY A 17 23.78 -0.72 -33.01
N GLY A 18 23.69 -0.75 -31.67
CA GLY A 18 22.94 0.23 -30.88
C GLY A 18 23.65 0.42 -29.55
N ALA A 19 24.11 1.65 -29.30
CA ALA A 19 24.83 2.07 -28.09
C ALA A 19 24.06 1.71 -26.79
N PRO A 20 24.73 1.60 -25.64
CA PRO A 20 24.05 1.45 -24.37
C PRO A 20 23.30 2.76 -24.07
N GLY A 21 22.02 2.79 -24.45
CA GLY A 21 21.08 3.76 -23.93
C GLY A 21 21.00 3.56 -22.43
N SER A 22 21.46 4.56 -21.69
CA SER A 22 21.27 4.71 -20.26
C SER A 22 19.80 4.51 -19.95
N VAL A 23 19.49 3.40 -19.27
CA VAL A 23 18.23 3.22 -18.59
C VAL A 23 18.08 4.39 -17.61
N PRO A 24 17.03 5.22 -17.69
CA PRO A 24 16.74 6.10 -16.58
C PRO A 24 16.39 5.19 -15.40
N ALA A 25 17.20 5.28 -14.34
CA ALA A 25 16.92 4.61 -13.07
C ALA A 25 15.61 5.19 -12.52
N THR A 26 14.50 4.54 -12.85
CA THR A 26 13.20 4.85 -12.25
C THR A 26 13.24 4.36 -10.81
N GLY A 27 13.34 5.32 -9.88
CA GLY A 27 12.94 5.23 -8.47
C GLY A 27 13.65 4.19 -7.62
N SER A 28 14.49 4.65 -6.69
CA SER A 28 15.00 3.80 -5.60
C SER A 28 13.84 3.11 -4.87
N PRO A 29 13.85 1.76 -4.75
CA PRO A 29 12.96 1.07 -3.83
C PRO A 29 13.50 1.30 -2.41
N GLY A 30 12.81 2.10 -1.61
CA GLY A 30 13.08 2.23 -0.18
C GLY A 30 13.45 3.62 0.34
N ALA A 31 13.22 4.70 -0.43
CA ALA A 31 13.20 6.03 0.17
C ALA A 31 11.88 6.21 0.92
N ALA A 32 11.95 6.58 2.21
CA ALA A 32 10.77 7.00 2.97
C ALA A 32 10.06 8.11 2.19
N PRO A 33 8.72 8.09 2.11
CA PRO A 33 7.97 9.11 1.40
C PRO A 33 8.26 10.50 1.97
N THR A 34 8.29 11.49 1.08
CA THR A 34 8.51 12.88 1.46
C THR A 34 7.30 13.44 2.21
N GLU A 35 7.51 14.48 3.01
CA GLU A 35 6.41 15.20 3.71
C GLU A 35 5.25 15.57 2.77
N SER A 36 5.57 16.03 1.54
CA SER A 36 4.56 16.34 0.52
C SER A 36 3.74 15.11 0.10
N GLN A 37 4.37 13.93 0.00
CA GLN A 37 3.68 12.69 -0.35
C GLN A 37 2.75 12.23 0.78
N ILE A 38 3.13 12.45 2.04
CA ILE A 38 2.28 12.17 3.21
C ILE A 38 1.03 13.06 3.16
N ILE A 39 1.19 14.37 2.94
CA ILE A 39 0.07 15.33 2.83
C ILE A 39 -0.88 14.94 1.67
N ASP A 40 -0.34 14.52 0.52
CA ASP A 40 -1.15 14.08 -0.62
C ASP A 40 -1.95 12.80 -0.29
N LEU A 41 -1.34 11.84 0.41
CA LEU A 41 -2.02 10.63 0.88
C LEU A 41 -3.11 10.94 1.89
N GLU A 42 -2.90 11.88 2.81
CA GLU A 42 -3.92 12.32 3.77
C GLU A 42 -5.11 12.98 3.08
N ARG A 43 -4.87 13.84 2.10
CA ARG A 43 -5.95 14.43 1.29
C ARG A 43 -6.74 13.38 0.53
N ARG A 44 -6.06 12.39 -0.04
CA ARG A 44 -6.71 11.28 -0.75
C ARG A 44 -7.55 10.43 0.22
N ARG A 45 -7.05 10.14 1.42
CA ARG A 45 -7.80 9.46 2.49
C ARG A 45 -9.08 10.23 2.81
N ASP A 46 -8.99 11.54 3.01
CA ASP A 46 -10.16 12.35 3.39
C ASP A 46 -11.21 12.40 2.26
N THR A 47 -10.74 12.43 1.01
CA THR A 47 -11.61 12.34 -0.17
C THR A 47 -12.33 10.99 -0.25
N LEU A 48 -11.63 9.88 -0.01
CA LEU A 48 -12.22 8.55 0.01
C LEU A 48 -13.19 8.37 1.18
N LYS A 49 -12.88 8.90 2.36
CA LYS A 49 -13.80 8.90 3.51
C LYS A 49 -15.13 9.57 3.19
N ALA A 50 -15.08 10.75 2.57
CA ALA A 50 -16.27 11.43 2.11
C ALA A 50 -17.04 10.57 1.09
N ARG A 51 -16.32 9.97 0.14
CA ARG A 51 -16.94 9.13 -0.89
C ARG A 51 -17.61 7.86 -0.33
N VAL A 52 -16.96 7.18 0.61
CA VAL A 52 -17.53 6.02 1.31
C VAL A 52 -18.80 6.41 2.06
N ALA A 53 -18.78 7.54 2.77
CA ALA A 53 -19.95 8.04 3.48
C ALA A 53 -21.13 8.35 2.54
N GLU A 54 -20.87 8.99 1.39
CA GLU A 54 -21.87 9.23 0.35
C GLU A 54 -22.47 7.92 -0.18
N LEU A 55 -21.61 6.97 -0.58
CA LEU A 55 -22.06 5.69 -1.14
C LEU A 55 -22.85 4.86 -0.11
N GLN A 56 -22.45 4.91 1.16
CA GLN A 56 -23.17 4.26 2.25
C GLN A 56 -24.54 4.91 2.48
N TRP A 57 -24.62 6.24 2.44
CA TRP A 57 -25.88 6.98 2.52
C TRP A 57 -26.82 6.60 1.36
N ASP A 58 -26.32 6.63 0.14
CA ASP A 58 -27.08 6.28 -1.07
C ASP A 58 -27.56 4.83 -1.06
N LEU A 59 -26.71 3.89 -0.61
CA LEU A 59 -27.08 2.49 -0.46
C LEU A 59 -28.21 2.31 0.56
N GLY A 60 -28.11 2.98 1.71
CA GLY A 60 -29.16 2.97 2.74
C GLY A 60 -30.47 3.56 2.23
N GLY A 61 -30.42 4.71 1.55
CA GLY A 61 -31.58 5.34 0.93
C GLY A 61 -32.23 4.44 -0.12
N LEU A 62 -31.44 3.77 -0.95
CA LEU A 62 -31.93 2.81 -1.94
C LEU A 62 -32.64 1.61 -1.29
N VAL A 63 -32.04 1.03 -0.24
CA VAL A 63 -32.66 -0.08 0.53
C VAL A 63 -33.98 0.39 1.14
N TYR A 64 -33.99 1.57 1.76
CA TYR A 64 -35.19 2.15 2.35
C TYR A 64 -36.31 2.30 1.31
N GLU A 65 -36.03 2.95 0.18
CA GLU A 65 -36.99 3.19 -0.90
C GLU A 65 -37.53 1.90 -1.55
N MET A 66 -36.73 0.84 -1.61
CA MET A 66 -37.17 -0.48 -2.08
C MET A 66 -38.03 -1.22 -1.05
N ALA A 67 -37.65 -1.14 0.23
CA ALA A 67 -38.36 -1.78 1.32
C ALA A 67 -39.77 -1.21 1.49
N ILE A 68 -39.93 0.12 1.48
CA ILE A 68 -41.27 0.75 1.62
C ILE A 68 -42.18 0.50 0.42
N ARG A 69 -41.64 0.08 -0.74
CA ARG A 69 -42.41 -0.28 -1.94
C ARG A 69 -42.61 -1.79 -2.09
N ASP A 70 -42.25 -2.58 -1.07
CA ASP A 70 -42.35 -4.05 -1.03
C ASP A 70 -41.70 -4.76 -2.23
N ARG A 71 -40.60 -4.20 -2.77
CA ARG A 71 -39.88 -4.77 -3.92
C ARG A 71 -38.38 -4.66 -3.76
N ILE A 72 -37.77 -5.69 -3.17
CA ILE A 72 -36.33 -5.75 -2.97
C ILE A 72 -35.66 -6.48 -4.14
N ARG A 73 -34.71 -5.80 -4.76
CA ARG A 73 -33.83 -6.36 -5.80
C ARG A 73 -32.43 -6.55 -5.26
N VAL A 74 -32.14 -7.78 -4.82
CA VAL A 74 -30.85 -8.14 -4.21
C VAL A 74 -29.70 -7.95 -5.19
N ASP A 75 -29.91 -8.21 -6.47
CA ASP A 75 -28.91 -7.99 -7.54
C ASP A 75 -28.43 -6.53 -7.60
N VAL A 76 -29.37 -5.58 -7.50
CA VAL A 76 -29.05 -4.15 -7.51
C VAL A 76 -28.32 -3.76 -6.23
N LEU A 77 -28.72 -4.30 -5.08
CA LEU A 77 -28.03 -4.05 -3.80
C LEU A 77 -26.60 -4.55 -3.82
N VAL A 78 -26.36 -5.77 -4.32
CA VAL A 78 -25.02 -6.33 -4.45
C VAL A 78 -24.16 -5.49 -5.38
N GLN A 79 -24.71 -5.05 -6.52
CA GLN A 79 -23.98 -4.17 -7.45
C GLN A 79 -23.60 -2.82 -6.81
N ARG A 80 -24.50 -2.21 -6.04
CA ARG A 80 -24.23 -0.93 -5.35
C ARG A 80 -23.26 -1.11 -4.18
N ALA A 81 -23.38 -2.20 -3.44
CA ALA A 81 -22.47 -2.56 -2.36
C ALA A 81 -21.05 -2.81 -2.89
N ALA A 82 -20.90 -3.40 -4.09
CA ALA A 82 -19.58 -3.57 -4.71
C ALA A 82 -18.87 -2.22 -4.93
N LEU A 83 -19.57 -1.19 -5.41
CA LEU A 83 -18.98 0.15 -5.56
C LEU A 83 -18.54 0.76 -4.23
N LEU A 84 -19.32 0.54 -3.16
CA LEU A 84 -18.94 0.95 -1.81
C LEU A 84 -17.72 0.16 -1.31
N GLN A 85 -17.68 -1.15 -1.53
CA GLN A 85 -16.56 -2.02 -1.16
C GLN A 85 -15.27 -1.64 -1.88
N ASP A 86 -15.35 -1.28 -3.16
CA ASP A 86 -14.19 -0.81 -3.92
C ASP A 86 -13.59 0.45 -3.28
N ALA A 87 -14.42 1.44 -2.95
CA ALA A 87 -13.97 2.68 -2.29
C ALA A 87 -13.43 2.43 -0.87
N ASP A 88 -14.06 1.53 -0.11
CA ASP A 88 -13.61 1.15 1.23
C ASP A 88 -12.28 0.38 1.20
N SER A 89 -12.07 -0.46 0.18
CA SER A 89 -10.80 -1.17 -0.02
C SER A 89 -9.66 -0.21 -0.32
N GLU A 90 -9.88 0.77 -1.20
CA GLU A 90 -8.89 1.80 -1.51
C GLU A 90 -8.57 2.65 -0.27
N LEU A 91 -9.60 3.03 0.50
CA LEU A 91 -9.41 3.76 1.75
C LEU A 91 -8.56 2.96 2.74
N SER A 92 -8.88 1.67 2.90
CA SER A 92 -8.17 0.76 3.80
C SER A 92 -6.69 0.62 3.42
N GLU A 93 -6.38 0.56 2.12
CA GLU A 93 -5.01 0.53 1.62
C GLU A 93 -4.25 1.80 1.98
N ILE A 94 -4.84 2.98 1.75
CA ILE A 94 -4.20 4.26 2.07
C ILE A 94 -4.00 4.43 3.57
N GLU A 95 -4.99 4.08 4.39
CA GLU A 95 -4.86 4.14 5.85
C GLU A 95 -3.77 3.19 6.37
N ARG A 96 -3.61 2.01 5.73
CA ARG A 96 -2.51 1.10 6.03
C ARG A 96 -1.16 1.73 5.71
N ILE A 97 -1.00 2.38 4.56
CA ILE A 97 0.24 3.07 4.17
C ILE A 97 0.57 4.17 5.19
N LEU A 98 -0.38 5.07 5.47
CA LEU A 98 -0.19 6.17 6.43
C LEU A 98 0.19 5.68 7.83
N ARG A 99 -0.37 4.55 8.27
CA ARG A 99 -0.03 3.93 9.56
C ARG A 99 1.40 3.39 9.59
N LEU A 100 1.87 2.78 8.50
CA LEU A 100 3.25 2.30 8.40
C LEU A 100 4.23 3.46 8.42
N GLU A 101 3.94 4.55 7.72
CA GLU A 101 4.79 5.75 7.74
C GLU A 101 4.90 6.38 9.12
N HIS A 102 3.77 6.51 9.84
CA HIS A 102 3.77 7.01 11.21
C HIS A 102 4.59 6.16 12.18
N THR A 103 4.74 4.86 11.91
CA THR A 103 5.46 3.92 12.78
C THR A 103 6.88 3.60 12.27
N ALA A 104 7.29 4.14 11.13
CA ALA A 104 8.57 3.81 10.49
C ALA A 104 9.79 4.37 11.25
N THR A 105 9.67 5.52 11.91
CA THR A 105 10.77 6.15 12.67
C THR A 105 10.42 6.25 14.15
N ALA A 106 11.20 5.59 15.02
CA ALA A 106 10.99 5.66 16.46
C ALA A 106 11.75 6.81 17.13
N GLY A 107 12.82 7.31 16.50
CA GLY A 107 13.65 8.35 17.07
C GLY A 107 15.03 8.39 16.44
N VAL A 108 15.94 9.07 17.14
CA VAL A 108 17.35 9.21 16.76
C VAL A 108 18.25 8.60 17.83
N CYS A 109 19.37 8.02 17.40
CA CYS A 109 20.36 7.44 18.30
C CYS A 109 20.97 8.53 19.21
N PRO A 110 21.00 8.36 20.54
CA PRO A 110 21.57 9.36 21.45
C PRO A 110 23.10 9.51 21.30
N SER A 111 23.78 8.52 20.73
CA SER A 111 25.24 8.53 20.56
C SER A 111 25.70 9.21 19.28
N CYS A 112 25.02 9.00 18.14
CA CYS A 112 25.46 9.52 16.84
C CYS A 112 24.41 10.33 16.07
N GLY A 113 23.17 10.42 16.57
CA GLY A 113 22.08 11.16 15.94
C GLY A 113 21.40 10.46 14.75
N ALA A 114 21.84 9.25 14.36
CA ALA A 114 21.23 8.52 13.25
C ALA A 114 19.77 8.12 13.55
N PRO A 115 18.83 8.29 12.61
CA PRO A 115 17.46 7.83 12.79
C PRO A 115 17.41 6.31 12.90
N HIS A 116 16.51 5.79 13.72
CA HIS A 116 16.28 4.36 13.87
C HIS A 116 14.79 4.02 13.77
N SER A 117 14.52 2.81 13.29
CA SER A 117 13.16 2.28 13.20
C SER A 117 12.60 1.91 14.57
N THR A 118 11.29 1.74 14.61
CA THR A 118 10.60 1.10 15.74
C THR A 118 11.16 -0.30 15.99
N GLY A 119 11.52 -0.57 17.25
CA GLY A 119 12.07 -1.87 17.68
C GLY A 119 13.58 -2.08 17.47
N ALA A 120 14.32 -1.09 16.97
CA ALA A 120 15.78 -1.21 16.84
C ALA A 120 16.45 -1.36 18.22
N SER A 121 17.12 -2.50 18.46
CA SER A 121 17.89 -2.72 19.70
C SER A 121 19.26 -2.03 19.65
N PHE A 122 19.87 -1.94 18.46
CA PHE A 122 21.17 -1.32 18.22
C PHE A 122 21.09 -0.32 17.06
N CYS A 123 21.96 0.68 17.08
CA CYS A 123 22.10 1.66 16.01
C CYS A 123 22.75 1.02 14.78
N TRP A 124 22.10 1.13 13.62
CA TRP A 124 22.64 0.65 12.35
C TRP A 124 23.91 1.40 11.90
N GLN A 125 24.10 2.64 12.37
CA GLN A 125 25.23 3.48 11.97
C GLN A 125 26.43 3.40 12.91
N CYS A 126 26.22 3.41 14.24
CA CYS A 126 27.32 3.37 15.22
C CYS A 126 27.38 2.11 16.09
N GLY A 127 26.41 1.19 15.97
CA GLY A 127 26.38 -0.07 16.73
C GLY A 127 25.97 0.04 18.21
N GLN A 128 25.77 1.25 18.75
CA GLN A 128 25.39 1.43 20.16
C GLN A 128 23.96 0.94 20.44
N PRO A 129 23.69 0.37 21.63
CA PRO A 129 22.33 -0.01 22.03
C PRO A 129 21.44 1.24 22.15
N ILE A 130 20.22 1.16 21.63
CA ILE A 130 19.24 2.27 21.64
C ILE A 130 18.17 2.05 22.71
N LEU A 131 17.82 0.79 22.99
CA LEU A 131 16.90 0.44 24.07
C LEU A 131 17.69 0.21 25.37
N GLN A 132 17.26 0.89 26.44
CA GLN A 132 17.75 0.60 27.77
C GLN A 132 17.17 -0.75 28.19
N GLN A 133 18.01 -1.79 28.19
CA GLN A 133 17.61 -3.12 28.65
C GLN A 133 17.22 -3.02 30.13
N VAL A 134 15.93 -3.25 30.44
CA VAL A 134 15.51 -3.43 31.83
C VAL A 134 16.03 -4.81 32.25
N PRO A 135 16.97 -4.90 33.20
CA PRO A 135 17.50 -6.19 33.63
C PRO A 135 16.36 -7.02 34.23
N SER A 136 16.23 -8.27 33.78
CA SER A 136 15.14 -9.18 34.16
C SER A 136 15.04 -9.47 35.66
N ASP A 137 16.08 -9.16 36.44
CA ASP A 137 16.10 -9.31 37.89
C ASP A 137 15.17 -8.33 38.63
N SER A 138 14.74 -7.22 37.99
CA SER A 138 13.85 -6.23 38.62
C SER A 138 12.35 -6.50 38.44
N ILE A 139 11.97 -7.53 37.68
CA ILE A 139 10.55 -7.89 37.43
C ILE A 139 10.03 -8.85 38.52
N PHE A 140 10.90 -9.56 39.23
CA PHE A 140 10.55 -10.61 40.20
C PHE A 140 10.81 -10.25 41.68
N SER A 141 11.03 -8.98 42.01
CA SER A 141 11.18 -8.50 43.39
C SER A 141 9.97 -7.71 43.86
#